data_AF-A0AA35RZM7-F1
#
_entry.id   AF-A0AA35RZM7-F1
#
_cell.length_a   1.000
_cell.length_b   1.000
_cell.length_c   1.000
_cell.angle_alpha   90.00
_cell.angle_beta   90.00
_cell.angle_gamma   90.00
#
_symmetry.space_group_name_H-M   'P 1'
#
loop_
_entity.id
_entity.type
_entity.pdbx_description
1 polymer ?
#
loop_
_entity_poly.entity_id
_entity_poly.type
_entity_poly.pdbx_seq_one_letter_code
_entity_poly.pdbx_strand_id
1 'polypeptide(L)'
;MSADLPATNDLLAAAFSSLFKTHVISQTEFDALKQQDPEVARNAQALSLRHLYEHTYKWGSLGGGTASVAVGGGEGGPGERIQVFVKTLTGKTTEVFISTNATIFALKREIEDELEWPAEQQRLIFADEQLENDKMVSDYSIANHSVLHIVLTLRTGGDSLYYIDGSLLAPSFDYDFTNQSDGDKTFYRGNFVYTRPCGWQRKAMKVIGEYGDDKWLGGGGIRTNTTPGEWPVSYHSAATSPHGNIADVGSRESRGKLFGYDRGIFSTPLATVAARFAPTFEYRGQKYQVIFQNRINPETLQQVNPSAPEEFWASPKEEDVRPYNICIKKV
;
A
#
# COMPACT_ATOMS: atom_id res chain seq x y z
N MET A 1 -8.81 -40.60 -8.56
CA MET A 1 -7.64 -39.73 -8.84
C MET A 1 -8.20 -38.37 -9.22
N SER A 2 -8.34 -37.49 -8.24
CA SER A 2 -8.97 -36.17 -8.39
C SER A 2 -7.86 -35.14 -8.60
N ALA A 3 -8.01 -34.31 -9.62
CA ALA A 3 -7.03 -33.33 -10.07
C ALA A 3 -6.65 -32.32 -8.98
N ASP A 4 -5.38 -32.29 -8.61
CA ASP A 4 -4.76 -31.17 -7.89
C ASP A 4 -4.60 -30.00 -8.86
N LEU A 5 -5.54 -29.05 -8.84
CA LEU A 5 -5.44 -27.69 -9.41
C LEU A 5 -6.71 -26.90 -9.01
N PRO A 6 -6.74 -26.27 -7.80
CA PRO A 6 -6.69 -24.80 -7.69
C PRO A 6 -5.98 -24.26 -6.43
N ALA A 7 -5.15 -25.06 -5.75
CA ALA A 7 -4.66 -24.77 -4.39
C ALA A 7 -3.86 -23.46 -4.20
N THR A 8 -3.32 -22.87 -5.27
CA THR A 8 -2.51 -21.64 -5.22
C THR A 8 -3.32 -20.35 -5.12
N ASN A 9 -4.53 -20.30 -5.68
CA ASN A 9 -5.32 -19.07 -5.71
C ASN A 9 -6.09 -18.87 -4.39
N ASP A 10 -6.50 -19.97 -3.74
CA ASP A 10 -7.12 -19.92 -2.41
C ASP A 10 -6.12 -19.46 -1.34
N LEU A 11 -4.85 -19.91 -1.43
CA LEU A 11 -3.79 -19.41 -0.55
C LEU A 11 -3.56 -17.90 -0.76
N LEU A 12 -3.59 -17.43 -2.00
CA LEU A 12 -3.47 -16.01 -2.33
C LEU A 12 -4.69 -15.21 -1.83
N ALA A 13 -5.90 -15.77 -1.91
CA ALA A 13 -7.11 -15.16 -1.37
C ALA A 13 -7.05 -15.01 0.16
N ALA A 14 -6.58 -16.04 0.86
CA ALA A 14 -6.32 -15.96 2.30
C ALA A 14 -5.25 -14.89 2.64
N ALA A 15 -4.21 -14.77 1.80
CA ALA A 15 -3.18 -13.76 1.95
C ALA A 15 -3.74 -12.34 1.78
N PHE A 16 -4.53 -12.09 0.73
CA PHE A 16 -5.21 -10.80 0.53
C PHE A 16 -6.20 -10.48 1.64
N SER A 17 -6.97 -11.47 2.11
CA SER A 17 -7.87 -11.29 3.25
C SER A 17 -7.10 -10.79 4.49
N SER A 18 -5.92 -11.37 4.73
CA SER A 18 -5.06 -10.98 5.84
C SER A 18 -4.47 -9.56 5.69
N LEU A 19 -4.05 -9.21 4.46
CA LEU A 19 -3.51 -7.88 4.14
C LEU A 19 -4.55 -6.77 4.23
N PHE A 20 -5.73 -7.00 3.64
CA PHE A 20 -6.76 -5.99 3.46
C PHE A 20 -7.76 -5.94 4.62
N LYS A 21 -7.71 -6.92 5.54
CA LYS A 21 -8.69 -7.07 6.63
C LYS A 21 -10.13 -7.12 6.13
N THR A 22 -10.32 -7.76 4.97
CA THR A 22 -11.62 -7.98 4.33
C THR A 22 -11.74 -9.44 3.89
N HIS A 23 -12.94 -9.89 3.56
CA HIS A 23 -13.14 -11.24 3.05
C HIS A 23 -12.84 -11.31 1.55
N VAL A 24 -11.76 -12.01 1.19
CA VAL A 24 -11.33 -12.24 -0.20
C VAL A 24 -11.38 -13.74 -0.50
N ILE A 25 -12.05 -14.10 -1.58
CA ILE A 25 -12.16 -15.49 -2.08
C ILE A 25 -11.49 -15.65 -3.44
N SER A 26 -11.24 -16.89 -3.85
CA SER A 26 -10.72 -17.17 -5.20
C SER A 26 -11.82 -17.06 -6.26
N GLN A 27 -11.43 -16.89 -7.53
CA GLN A 27 -12.38 -16.94 -8.65
C GLN A 27 -13.24 -18.22 -8.62
N THR A 28 -12.61 -19.37 -8.34
CA THR A 28 -13.29 -20.67 -8.30
C THR A 28 -14.35 -20.73 -7.20
N GLU A 29 -14.03 -20.21 -6.01
CA GLU A 29 -15.00 -20.13 -4.92
C GLU A 29 -16.13 -19.15 -5.24
N PHE A 30 -15.81 -18.00 -5.85
CA PHE A 30 -16.83 -17.05 -6.31
C PHE A 30 -17.78 -17.66 -7.33
N ASP A 31 -17.25 -18.35 -8.35
CA ASP A 31 -18.06 -19.01 -9.36
C ASP A 31 -18.98 -20.08 -8.76
N ALA A 32 -18.51 -20.83 -7.76
CA ALA A 32 -19.29 -21.82 -7.04
C ALA A 32 -20.41 -21.19 -6.18
N LEU A 33 -20.11 -20.12 -5.44
CA LEU A 33 -21.09 -19.39 -4.64
C LEU A 33 -22.15 -18.73 -5.52
N LYS A 34 -21.74 -18.14 -6.64
CA LYS A 34 -22.64 -17.52 -7.62
C LYS A 34 -23.65 -18.51 -8.22
N GLN A 35 -23.28 -19.78 -8.39
CA GLN A 35 -24.21 -20.82 -8.86
C GLN A 35 -25.27 -21.17 -7.82
N GLN A 36 -24.93 -21.07 -6.53
CA GLN A 36 -25.83 -21.38 -5.42
C GLN A 36 -26.74 -20.20 -5.09
N ASP A 37 -26.17 -18.98 -5.11
CA ASP A 37 -26.87 -17.74 -4.81
C ASP A 37 -26.51 -16.64 -5.82
N PRO A 38 -27.42 -16.32 -6.76
CA PRO A 38 -27.22 -15.24 -7.72
C PRO A 38 -27.04 -13.85 -7.09
N GLU A 39 -27.44 -13.62 -5.82
CA GLU A 39 -27.22 -12.36 -5.12
C GLU A 39 -25.73 -12.08 -4.87
N VAL A 40 -24.91 -13.14 -4.73
CA VAL A 40 -23.46 -13.03 -4.58
C VAL A 40 -22.84 -12.24 -5.73
N ALA A 41 -23.33 -12.42 -6.95
CA ALA A 41 -22.83 -11.68 -8.11
C ALA A 41 -23.18 -10.18 -8.09
N ARG A 42 -24.23 -9.77 -7.35
CA ARG A 42 -24.60 -8.35 -7.20
C ARG A 42 -23.78 -7.64 -6.13
N ASN A 43 -23.32 -8.40 -5.12
CA ASN A 43 -22.72 -7.83 -3.92
C ASN A 43 -21.19 -8.01 -3.88
N ALA A 44 -20.64 -8.99 -4.59
CA ALA A 44 -19.21 -9.21 -4.67
C ALA A 44 -18.52 -8.24 -5.64
N GLN A 45 -17.28 -7.89 -5.33
CA GLN A 45 -16.47 -6.99 -6.14
C GLN A 45 -15.16 -7.67 -6.56
N ALA A 46 -14.75 -7.49 -7.82
CA ALA A 46 -13.44 -7.95 -8.26
C ALA A 46 -12.34 -7.12 -7.58
N LEU A 47 -11.31 -7.78 -7.05
CA LEU A 47 -10.09 -7.08 -6.66
C LEU A 47 -9.44 -6.42 -7.88
N SER A 48 -8.81 -5.29 -7.65
CA SER A 48 -8.11 -4.50 -8.66
C SER A 48 -6.78 -4.01 -8.10
N LEU A 49 -5.89 -3.53 -8.96
CA LEU A 49 -4.62 -2.94 -8.53
C LEU A 49 -4.81 -1.74 -7.59
N ARG A 50 -5.92 -1.03 -7.74
CA ARG A 50 -6.28 0.06 -6.83
C ARG A 50 -6.39 -0.42 -5.37
N HIS A 51 -7.05 -1.55 -5.13
CA HIS A 51 -7.10 -2.13 -3.77
C HIS A 51 -5.70 -2.49 -3.24
N LEU A 52 -4.81 -3.00 -4.10
CA LEU A 52 -3.43 -3.24 -3.69
C LEU A 52 -2.78 -1.93 -3.27
N TYR A 53 -2.87 -0.90 -4.10
CA TYR A 53 -2.33 0.41 -3.83
C TYR A 53 -2.79 1.00 -2.49
N GLU A 54 -4.11 1.00 -2.26
CA GLU A 54 -4.77 1.58 -1.10
C GLU A 54 -4.41 0.87 0.23
N HIS A 55 -4.06 -0.41 0.16
CA HIS A 55 -3.70 -1.21 1.34
C HIS A 55 -2.20 -1.48 1.48
N THR A 56 -1.37 -1.07 0.52
CA THR A 56 0.07 -1.34 0.60
C THR A 56 0.77 -0.36 1.53
N TYR A 57 0.41 0.92 1.55
CA TYR A 57 1.26 1.96 2.12
C TYR A 57 0.65 2.65 3.33
N LYS A 58 1.54 3.06 4.25
CA LYS A 58 1.21 4.02 5.30
C LYS A 58 2.19 5.18 5.24
N TRP A 59 1.67 6.39 5.42
CA TRP A 59 2.45 7.61 5.49
C TRP A 59 3.09 7.75 6.88
N GLY A 60 4.37 8.09 6.92
CA GLY A 60 5.09 8.43 8.14
C GLY A 60 5.53 9.89 8.17
N SER A 61 5.81 10.41 9.36
CA SER A 61 6.35 11.77 9.55
C SER A 61 7.86 11.79 9.40
N LEU A 62 8.35 12.71 8.58
CA LEU A 62 9.76 13.00 8.41
C LEU A 62 10.06 14.25 9.24
N GLY A 63 10.80 14.07 10.33
CA GLY A 63 10.98 15.12 11.32
C GLY A 63 11.80 16.29 10.81
N GLY A 64 11.14 17.34 10.32
CA GLY A 64 11.63 18.72 10.35
C GLY A 64 11.44 19.26 11.77
N GLY A 65 12.53 19.57 12.47
CA GLY A 65 12.44 20.14 13.80
C GLY A 65 11.88 21.55 13.76
N THR A 66 10.67 21.76 14.29
CA THR A 66 10.37 22.93 15.11
C THR A 66 9.43 22.53 16.24
N ALA A 67 9.92 22.73 17.47
CA ALA A 67 9.07 22.97 18.61
C ALA A 67 8.07 24.08 18.26
N SER A 68 6.88 23.97 18.80
CA SER A 68 5.85 25.01 18.89
C SER A 68 6.45 26.42 19.08
N VAL A 69 6.50 27.22 18.02
CA VAL A 69 6.57 28.68 18.09
C VAL A 69 5.76 29.27 16.94
N ALA A 70 4.88 30.19 17.30
CA ALA A 70 3.98 30.88 16.40
C ALA A 70 4.69 31.91 15.49
N VAL A 71 4.02 32.21 14.37
CA VAL A 71 4.09 33.41 13.50
C VAL A 71 5.30 33.54 12.56
N GLY A 72 4.99 33.67 11.26
CA GLY A 72 5.82 34.38 10.28
C GLY A 72 5.76 33.75 8.88
N GLY A 73 5.05 34.38 7.94
CA GLY A 73 4.93 33.90 6.56
C GLY A 73 6.16 34.15 5.69
N GLY A 74 6.19 33.47 4.53
CA GLY A 74 7.10 33.75 3.42
C GLY A 74 7.57 32.52 2.62
N GLU A 75 6.92 32.31 1.47
CA GLU A 75 7.45 31.81 0.17
C GLU A 75 7.92 30.34 -0.04
N GLY A 76 7.16 29.61 -0.88
CA GLY A 76 7.74 28.99 -2.10
C GLY A 76 7.99 27.46 -2.21
N GLY A 77 6.94 26.62 -2.16
CA GLY A 77 6.88 25.20 -2.64
C GLY A 77 7.05 24.11 -1.56
N PRO A 78 6.58 22.84 -1.71
CA PRO A 78 5.67 22.23 -2.71
C PRO A 78 4.23 22.10 -2.17
N GLY A 79 3.21 22.32 -3.01
CA GLY A 79 1.77 22.08 -2.75
C GLY A 79 1.25 22.52 -1.37
N GLU A 80 0.61 23.70 -1.30
CA GLU A 80 0.05 24.26 -0.06
C GLU A 80 -0.67 23.19 0.77
N ARG A 81 -0.05 22.79 1.89
CA ARG A 81 -0.68 21.93 2.88
C ARG A 81 -1.64 22.77 3.68
N ILE A 82 -2.88 22.33 3.75
CA ILE A 82 -3.94 22.96 4.51
C ILE A 82 -4.27 22.12 5.74
N GLN A 83 -4.63 22.79 6.82
CA GLN A 83 -5.24 22.18 7.98
C GLN A 83 -6.75 22.16 7.76
N VAL A 84 -7.38 21.00 7.86
CA VAL A 84 -8.84 20.86 7.81
C VAL A 84 -9.35 20.22 9.09
N PHE A 85 -10.61 20.50 9.41
CA PHE A 85 -11.29 19.96 10.58
C PHE A 85 -12.31 18.93 10.13
N VAL A 86 -12.20 17.73 10.65
CA VAL A 86 -13.11 16.63 10.33
C VAL A 86 -14.02 16.40 11.52
N LYS A 87 -15.31 16.69 11.32
CA LYS A 87 -16.33 16.63 12.35
C LYS A 87 -17.20 15.39 12.19
N THR A 88 -17.30 14.59 13.25
CA THR A 88 -18.16 13.41 13.30
C THR A 88 -19.60 13.79 13.63
N LEU A 89 -20.54 12.86 13.42
CA LEU A 89 -21.94 13.02 13.83
C LEU A 89 -22.13 13.23 15.35
N THR A 90 -21.20 12.76 16.17
CA THR A 90 -21.22 12.95 17.63
C THR A 90 -20.67 14.32 18.05
N GLY A 91 -20.24 15.14 17.09
CA GLY A 91 -19.67 16.47 17.33
C GLY A 91 -18.18 16.47 17.68
N LYS A 92 -17.52 15.30 17.74
CA LYS A 92 -16.06 15.21 17.88
C LYS A 92 -15.43 15.81 16.63
N THR A 93 -14.43 16.66 16.84
CA THR A 93 -13.66 17.28 15.76
C THR A 93 -12.21 16.82 15.86
N THR A 94 -11.64 16.39 14.75
CA THR A 94 -10.23 15.99 14.62
C THR A 94 -9.56 16.85 13.55
N GLU A 95 -8.33 17.26 13.80
CA GLU A 95 -7.54 18.06 12.89
C GLU A 95 -6.76 17.16 11.94
N VAL A 96 -6.74 17.49 10.64
CA VAL A 96 -6.04 16.71 9.62
C VAL A 96 -5.27 17.66 8.70
N PHE A 97 -4.02 17.31 8.38
CA PHE A 97 -3.17 18.07 7.45
C PHE A 97 -3.09 17.35 6.11
N ILE A 98 -3.50 18.02 5.04
CA ILE A 98 -3.56 17.43 3.69
C ILE A 98 -3.02 18.41 2.64
N SER A 99 -2.43 17.88 1.56
CA SER A 99 -2.05 18.69 0.40
C SER A 99 -3.28 19.02 -0.44
N THR A 100 -3.39 20.25 -0.94
CA THR A 100 -4.46 20.67 -1.85
C THR A 100 -4.49 19.87 -3.16
N ASN A 101 -3.35 19.30 -3.58
CA ASN A 101 -3.25 18.45 -4.77
C ASN A 101 -3.43 16.96 -4.46
N ALA A 102 -3.68 16.59 -3.21
CA ALA A 102 -3.97 15.20 -2.85
C ALA A 102 -5.40 14.83 -3.28
N THR A 103 -5.64 13.53 -3.47
CA THR A 103 -6.98 13.01 -3.72
C THR A 103 -7.83 13.03 -2.45
N ILE A 104 -9.14 13.00 -2.59
CA ILE A 104 -10.06 12.80 -1.45
C ILE A 104 -9.79 11.45 -0.77
N PHE A 105 -9.38 10.43 -1.52
CA PHE A 105 -8.99 9.16 -0.90
C PHE A 105 -7.77 9.31 0.02
N ALA A 106 -6.74 10.06 -0.40
CA ALA A 106 -5.61 10.37 0.46
C ALA A 106 -6.06 11.12 1.73
N LEU A 107 -7.00 12.08 1.63
CA LEU A 107 -7.60 12.70 2.81
C LEU A 107 -8.31 11.70 3.73
N LYS A 108 -9.05 10.72 3.19
CA LYS A 108 -9.68 9.65 3.98
C LYS A 108 -8.64 8.76 4.67
N ARG A 109 -7.50 8.50 4.03
CA ARG A 109 -6.37 7.79 4.64
C ARG A 109 -5.79 8.55 5.83
N GLU A 110 -5.64 9.87 5.72
CA GLU A 110 -5.22 10.68 6.86
C GLU A 110 -6.21 10.60 8.03
N ILE A 111 -7.50 10.61 7.73
CA ILE A 111 -8.55 10.49 8.74
C ILE A 111 -8.55 9.09 9.35
N GLU A 112 -8.26 8.04 8.57
CA GLU A 112 -8.11 6.68 9.09
C GLU A 112 -6.96 6.58 10.09
N ASP A 113 -5.83 7.23 9.81
CA ASP A 113 -4.69 7.24 10.72
C ASP A 113 -5.02 7.95 12.05
N GLU A 114 -5.89 8.96 12.04
CA GLU A 114 -6.30 9.72 13.23
C GLU A 114 -7.51 9.13 13.99
N LEU A 115 -8.42 8.45 13.29
CA LEU A 115 -9.70 7.95 13.85
C LEU A 115 -9.84 6.43 13.86
N GLU A 116 -8.90 5.70 13.24
CA GLU A 116 -8.92 4.24 13.04
C GLU A 116 -10.14 3.74 12.25
N TRP A 117 -10.77 4.62 11.46
CA TRP A 117 -11.93 4.29 10.64
C TRP A 117 -11.50 3.97 9.21
N PRO A 118 -11.76 2.76 8.67
CA PRO A 118 -11.29 2.37 7.34
C PRO A 118 -11.71 3.37 6.26
N ALA A 119 -10.77 3.87 5.45
CA ALA A 119 -11.01 4.89 4.42
C ALA A 119 -12.20 4.54 3.49
N GLU A 120 -12.36 3.26 3.15
CA GLU A 120 -13.47 2.74 2.33
C GLU A 120 -14.86 2.89 2.98
N GLN A 121 -14.90 2.95 4.30
CA GLN A 121 -16.13 3.14 5.07
C GLN A 121 -16.40 4.62 5.38
N GLN A 122 -15.48 5.51 4.99
CA GLN A 122 -15.64 6.93 5.22
C GLN A 122 -16.39 7.59 4.07
N ARG A 123 -17.46 8.29 4.41
CA ARG A 123 -18.10 9.26 3.54
C ARG A 123 -17.81 10.66 4.07
N LEU A 124 -17.07 11.43 3.27
CA LEU A 124 -16.80 12.83 3.53
C LEU A 124 -17.83 13.69 2.82
N ILE A 125 -18.30 14.72 3.52
CA ILE A 125 -19.28 15.68 3.04
C ILE A 125 -18.73 17.08 3.29
N PHE A 126 -18.76 17.91 2.27
CA PHE A 126 -18.37 19.32 2.34
C PHE A 126 -19.29 20.16 1.46
N ALA A 127 -19.73 21.32 1.95
CA ALA A 127 -20.67 22.19 1.23
C ALA A 127 -21.91 21.45 0.68
N ASP A 128 -22.47 20.54 1.48
CA ASP A 128 -23.61 19.66 1.15
C ASP A 128 -23.36 18.65 0.01
N GLU A 129 -22.12 18.53 -0.47
CA GLU A 129 -21.71 17.58 -1.48
C GLU A 129 -20.91 16.40 -0.87
N GLN A 130 -21.19 15.19 -1.34
CA GLN A 130 -20.39 14.02 -1.01
C GLN A 130 -19.11 14.02 -1.85
N LEU A 131 -17.96 13.87 -1.19
CA LEU A 131 -16.67 13.89 -1.86
C LEU A 131 -16.36 12.52 -2.52
N GLU A 132 -15.88 12.56 -3.77
CA GLU A 132 -15.52 11.41 -4.58
C GLU A 132 -14.03 11.09 -4.48
N ASN A 133 -13.69 9.81 -4.36
CA ASN A 133 -12.34 9.35 -4.00
C ASN A 133 -11.24 9.80 -4.99
N ASP A 134 -11.56 9.90 -6.27
CA ASP A 134 -10.65 10.19 -7.39
C ASP A 134 -10.48 11.68 -7.70
N LYS A 135 -11.29 12.54 -7.08
CA LYS A 135 -11.17 14.00 -7.16
C LYS A 135 -10.09 14.52 -6.23
N MET A 136 -9.51 15.67 -6.57
CA MET A 136 -8.54 16.35 -5.73
C MET A 136 -9.24 17.16 -4.64
N VAL A 137 -8.53 17.44 -3.54
CA VAL A 137 -9.00 18.36 -2.48
C VAL A 137 -9.31 19.74 -3.05
N SER A 138 -8.47 20.22 -3.98
CA SER A 138 -8.64 21.49 -4.68
C SER A 138 -9.88 21.54 -5.59
N ASP A 139 -10.35 20.41 -6.13
CA ASP A 139 -11.54 20.36 -6.98
C ASP A 139 -12.80 20.79 -6.22
N TYR A 140 -12.83 20.58 -4.89
CA TYR A 140 -13.94 20.95 -4.02
C TYR A 140 -13.79 22.32 -3.36
N SER A 141 -12.77 23.10 -3.74
CA SER A 141 -12.46 24.40 -3.11
C SER A 141 -12.31 24.30 -1.58
N ILE A 142 -11.83 23.15 -1.09
CA ILE A 142 -11.54 22.96 0.33
C ILE A 142 -10.31 23.80 0.66
N ALA A 143 -10.51 24.83 1.48
CA ALA A 143 -9.47 25.76 1.90
C ALA A 143 -8.93 25.45 3.29
N ASN A 144 -7.86 26.14 3.69
CA ASN A 144 -7.34 26.08 5.04
C ASN A 144 -8.44 26.41 6.08
N HIS A 145 -8.47 25.61 7.14
CA HIS A 145 -9.46 25.59 8.22
C HIS A 145 -10.89 25.21 7.81
N SER A 146 -11.10 24.60 6.64
CA SER A 146 -12.42 24.08 6.25
C SER A 146 -12.89 22.99 7.21
N VAL A 147 -14.20 22.94 7.46
CA VAL A 147 -14.83 21.90 8.28
C VAL A 147 -15.55 20.91 7.37
N LEU A 148 -15.05 19.68 7.31
CA LEU A 148 -15.68 18.56 6.62
C LEU A 148 -16.49 17.74 7.62
N HIS A 149 -17.62 17.20 7.17
CA HIS A 149 -18.39 16.24 7.95
C HIS A 149 -18.02 14.83 7.51
N ILE A 150 -17.75 13.96 8.47
CA ILE A 150 -17.53 12.53 8.22
C ILE A 150 -18.68 11.73 8.79
N VAL A 151 -19.19 10.81 7.97
CA VAL A 151 -20.11 9.76 8.39
C VAL A 151 -19.51 8.41 8.03
N LEU A 152 -19.65 7.44 8.92
CA LEU A 152 -19.37 6.06 8.59
C LEU A 152 -20.53 5.53 7.75
N THR A 153 -20.24 5.05 6.55
CA THR A 153 -21.21 4.26 5.82
C THR A 153 -21.27 2.89 6.48
N LEU A 154 -22.25 2.72 7.36
CA LEU A 154 -22.68 1.39 7.79
C LEU A 154 -23.34 0.72 6.58
N ARG A 155 -22.55 0.03 5.76
CA ARG A 155 -23.12 -1.11 5.06
C ARG A 155 -23.48 -2.10 6.17
N THR A 156 -24.77 -2.22 6.46
CA THR A 156 -25.32 -3.22 7.36
C THR A 156 -24.72 -4.59 7.03
N GLY A 157 -23.88 -5.12 7.91
CA GLY A 157 -23.67 -6.55 8.12
C GLY A 157 -23.35 -7.42 6.89
N GLY A 158 -22.57 -6.92 5.94
CA GLY A 158 -21.94 -7.76 4.92
C GLY A 158 -20.53 -7.25 4.71
N ASP A 159 -19.53 -7.99 5.24
CA ASP A 159 -18.15 -7.83 4.80
C ASP A 159 -18.17 -7.76 3.28
N SER A 160 -17.64 -6.68 2.69
CA SER A 160 -17.61 -6.56 1.24
C SER A 160 -16.83 -7.75 0.70
N LEU A 161 -17.53 -8.68 0.04
CA LEU A 161 -16.95 -9.89 -0.49
C LEU A 161 -16.15 -9.50 -1.72
N TYR A 162 -14.83 -9.69 -1.66
CA TYR A 162 -13.98 -9.51 -2.82
C TYR A 162 -13.61 -10.87 -3.40
N TYR A 163 -13.39 -10.92 -4.70
CA TYR A 163 -12.83 -12.09 -5.36
C TYR A 163 -11.63 -11.73 -6.22
N ILE A 164 -10.69 -12.67 -6.35
CA ILE A 164 -9.54 -12.50 -7.25
C ILE A 164 -9.97 -12.87 -8.66
N ASP A 165 -10.18 -11.87 -9.51
CA ASP A 165 -10.34 -12.08 -10.94
C ASP A 165 -9.00 -12.51 -11.57
N GLY A 166 -9.01 -13.52 -12.45
CA GLY A 166 -7.80 -14.02 -13.11
C GLY A 166 -7.07 -12.94 -13.92
N SER A 167 -7.77 -11.90 -14.37
CA SER A 167 -7.18 -10.76 -15.09
C SER A 167 -6.30 -9.86 -14.21
N LEU A 168 -6.44 -9.91 -12.88
CA LEU A 168 -5.55 -9.22 -11.94
C LEU A 168 -4.17 -9.87 -11.88
N LEU A 169 -4.04 -11.14 -12.27
CA LEU A 169 -2.83 -11.92 -12.09
C LEU A 169 -2.00 -12.01 -13.38
N ALA A 170 -0.69 -12.18 -13.22
CA ALA A 170 0.24 -12.46 -14.30
C ALA A 170 1.08 -13.73 -14.01
N PRO A 171 0.47 -14.93 -13.97
CA PRO A 171 1.11 -16.15 -13.46
C PRO A 171 2.39 -16.56 -14.20
N SER A 172 2.57 -16.15 -15.47
CA SER A 172 3.80 -16.38 -16.23
C SER A 172 5.02 -15.70 -15.61
N PHE A 173 4.82 -14.74 -14.69
CA PHE A 173 5.84 -14.03 -13.95
C PHE A 173 5.88 -14.42 -12.47
N ASP A 174 5.14 -15.42 -12.03
CA ASP A 174 5.31 -16.00 -10.70
C ASP A 174 6.72 -16.57 -10.54
N TYR A 175 7.24 -16.56 -9.31
CA TYR A 175 8.52 -17.20 -9.03
C TYR A 175 8.58 -17.72 -7.61
N ASP A 176 9.05 -18.95 -7.46
CA ASP A 176 9.22 -19.60 -6.16
C ASP A 176 10.66 -19.43 -5.66
N PHE A 177 10.85 -18.57 -4.66
CA PHE A 177 12.14 -18.39 -3.99
C PHE A 177 12.27 -19.25 -2.71
N THR A 178 11.31 -20.12 -2.38
CA THR A 178 11.25 -20.84 -1.11
C THR A 178 12.56 -21.58 -0.80
N ASN A 179 13.14 -22.24 -1.80
CA ASN A 179 14.39 -23.01 -1.68
C ASN A 179 15.55 -22.36 -2.45
N GLN A 180 15.50 -21.04 -2.65
CA GLN A 180 16.54 -20.29 -3.37
C GLN A 180 17.47 -19.55 -2.42
N SER A 181 18.70 -19.34 -2.87
CA SER A 181 19.69 -18.48 -2.23
C SER A 181 20.42 -17.66 -3.30
N ASP A 182 20.85 -16.47 -2.94
CA ASP A 182 21.65 -15.60 -3.81
C ASP A 182 23.12 -16.05 -3.83
N GLY A 183 23.59 -16.70 -2.77
CA GLY A 183 25.00 -17.05 -2.60
C GLY A 183 25.88 -15.81 -2.79
N ASP A 184 26.87 -15.90 -3.66
CA ASP A 184 27.77 -14.79 -3.99
C ASP A 184 27.25 -13.87 -5.11
N LYS A 185 26.08 -14.16 -5.68
CA LYS A 185 25.51 -13.36 -6.77
C LYS A 185 24.86 -12.11 -6.22
N THR A 186 25.22 -10.96 -6.78
CA THR A 186 24.53 -9.70 -6.54
C THR A 186 23.58 -9.39 -7.69
N PHE A 187 22.34 -9.00 -7.37
CA PHE A 187 21.34 -8.58 -8.34
C PHE A 187 21.10 -7.08 -8.22
N TYR A 188 20.73 -6.44 -9.32
CA TYR A 188 20.49 -5.00 -9.39
C TYR A 188 19.18 -4.69 -10.10
N ARG A 189 18.46 -3.67 -9.60
CA ARG A 189 17.22 -3.14 -10.17
C ARG A 189 17.24 -1.61 -10.01
N GLY A 190 17.04 -0.89 -11.11
CA GLY A 190 17.14 0.57 -11.16
C GLY A 190 18.44 1.17 -10.61
N ASN A 191 19.59 0.52 -10.83
CA ASN A 191 20.90 0.84 -10.24
C ASN A 191 21.04 0.64 -8.71
N PHE A 192 20.04 0.09 -8.02
CA PHE A 192 20.14 -0.31 -6.61
C PHE A 192 20.40 -1.81 -6.50
N VAL A 193 21.08 -2.22 -5.42
CA VAL A 193 21.19 -3.63 -5.07
C VAL A 193 19.78 -4.17 -4.78
N TYR A 194 19.46 -5.30 -5.41
CA TYR A 194 18.19 -6.00 -5.25
C TYR A 194 18.42 -7.28 -4.46
N THR A 195 18.07 -7.26 -3.18
CA THR A 195 17.98 -8.47 -2.37
C THR A 195 16.70 -9.22 -2.75
N ARG A 196 16.85 -10.36 -3.45
CA ARG A 196 15.71 -11.17 -3.84
C ARG A 196 15.01 -11.72 -2.60
N PRO A 197 13.69 -11.94 -2.61
CA PRO A 197 12.96 -12.41 -1.44
C PRO A 197 13.16 -13.92 -1.25
N CYS A 198 14.41 -14.35 -1.08
CA CYS A 198 14.79 -15.74 -0.82
C CYS A 198 14.04 -16.29 0.41
N GLY A 199 13.44 -17.47 0.26
CA GLY A 199 12.54 -18.07 1.22
C GLY A 199 11.05 -17.71 1.05
N TRP A 200 10.67 -16.96 0.02
CA TRP A 200 9.27 -16.56 -0.25
C TRP A 200 8.76 -17.06 -1.60
N GLN A 201 7.46 -17.35 -1.69
CA GLN A 201 6.78 -17.54 -2.96
C GLN A 201 6.25 -16.19 -3.46
N ARG A 202 6.64 -15.77 -4.66
CA ARG A 202 6.20 -14.50 -5.26
C ARG A 202 5.09 -14.74 -6.28
N LYS A 203 3.99 -13.99 -6.12
CA LYS A 203 2.81 -13.97 -6.99
C LYS A 203 2.72 -12.64 -7.72
N ALA A 204 2.65 -12.69 -9.05
CA ALA A 204 2.72 -11.51 -9.90
C ALA A 204 1.35 -10.95 -10.28
N MET A 205 1.22 -9.64 -10.20
CA MET A 205 0.03 -8.91 -10.62
C MET A 205 0.19 -8.42 -12.06
N LYS A 206 -0.92 -8.30 -12.78
CA LYS A 206 -0.95 -7.75 -14.14
C LYS A 206 -0.90 -6.22 -14.06
N VAL A 207 0.27 -5.65 -14.29
CA VAL A 207 0.58 -4.22 -14.13
C VAL A 207 0.95 -3.50 -15.42
N ILE A 208 0.98 -4.23 -16.54
CA ILE A 208 1.32 -3.67 -17.87
C ILE A 208 0.24 -2.68 -18.29
N GLY A 209 0.65 -1.44 -18.59
CA GLY A 209 -0.24 -0.36 -19.02
C GLY A 209 -0.96 0.37 -17.87
N GLU A 210 -0.68 0.02 -16.61
CA GLU A 210 -1.40 0.55 -15.45
C GLU A 210 -0.75 1.81 -14.85
N TYR A 211 0.52 2.09 -15.21
CA TYR A 211 1.32 3.17 -14.59
C TYR A 211 1.97 4.13 -15.59
N GLY A 212 1.20 4.56 -16.59
CA GLY A 212 1.62 5.54 -17.62
C GLY A 212 2.58 4.98 -18.68
N ASP A 213 3.66 4.33 -18.26
CA ASP A 213 4.55 3.51 -19.10
C ASP A 213 4.97 2.24 -18.34
N ASP A 214 5.69 1.33 -19.02
CA ASP A 214 6.16 0.05 -18.47
C ASP A 214 7.69 -0.05 -18.30
N LYS A 215 8.44 1.04 -18.52
CA LYS A 215 9.92 1.02 -18.49
C LYS A 215 10.45 0.67 -17.10
N TRP A 216 9.73 1.10 -16.06
CA TRP A 216 10.01 0.84 -14.65
C TRP A 216 10.10 -0.65 -14.29
N LEU A 217 9.48 -1.55 -15.07
CA LEU A 217 9.59 -3.01 -14.88
C LEU A 217 10.98 -3.55 -15.25
N GLY A 218 11.68 -2.87 -16.16
CA GLY A 218 12.97 -3.29 -16.71
C GLY A 218 12.90 -4.50 -17.63
N GLY A 219 14.06 -5.10 -17.94
CA GLY A 219 14.15 -6.26 -18.82
C GLY A 219 13.62 -7.55 -18.19
N GLY A 220 13.07 -8.44 -19.01
CA GLY A 220 12.52 -9.74 -18.59
C GLY A 220 13.59 -10.78 -18.21
N GLY A 221 13.14 -11.85 -17.54
CA GLY A 221 13.97 -13.00 -17.16
C GLY A 221 14.85 -12.79 -15.91
N ILE A 222 15.62 -13.82 -15.56
CA ILE A 222 16.57 -13.77 -14.45
C ILE A 222 17.83 -13.05 -14.92
N ARG A 223 18.10 -11.88 -14.33
CA ARG A 223 19.29 -11.07 -14.63
C ARG A 223 19.87 -10.43 -13.38
N THR A 224 21.18 -10.30 -13.38
CA THR A 224 21.96 -9.63 -12.34
C THR A 224 22.07 -8.12 -12.57
N ASN A 225 22.16 -7.66 -13.82
CA ASN A 225 22.33 -6.23 -14.14
C ASN A 225 21.00 -5.49 -14.26
N THR A 226 21.04 -4.17 -14.09
CA THR A 226 19.89 -3.26 -14.28
C THR A 226 19.59 -3.00 -15.76
N THR A 227 18.37 -2.55 -16.07
CA THR A 227 17.96 -2.07 -17.40
C THR A 227 17.74 -0.55 -17.33
N PRO A 228 18.09 0.22 -18.38
CA PRO A 228 17.81 1.67 -18.39
C PRO A 228 16.34 1.99 -18.14
N GLY A 229 16.05 2.96 -17.25
CA GLY A 229 14.69 3.37 -16.88
C GLY A 229 13.96 2.45 -15.90
N GLU A 230 14.61 1.36 -15.47
CA GLU A 230 14.04 0.48 -14.46
C GLU A 230 13.99 1.13 -13.08
N TRP A 231 12.97 0.81 -12.29
CA TRP A 231 12.84 1.28 -10.91
C TRP A 231 13.40 0.26 -9.91
N PRO A 232 14.05 0.70 -8.81
CA PRO A 232 14.45 -0.17 -7.72
C PRO A 232 13.28 -0.93 -7.08
N VAL A 233 13.59 -2.02 -6.39
CA VAL A 233 12.62 -2.88 -5.71
C VAL A 233 12.64 -2.61 -4.21
N SER A 234 11.46 -2.45 -3.62
CA SER A 234 11.29 -2.42 -2.16
C SER A 234 10.18 -3.36 -1.70
N TYR A 235 10.06 -3.52 -0.39
CA TYR A 235 9.05 -4.33 0.28
C TYR A 235 8.31 -3.52 1.33
N HIS A 236 7.05 -3.87 1.54
CA HIS A 236 6.19 -3.28 2.57
C HIS A 236 5.34 -4.36 3.25
N SER A 237 5.01 -4.19 4.53
CA SER A 237 4.02 -5.02 5.24
C SER A 237 2.59 -4.53 5.02
N ALA A 238 1.59 -5.07 5.72
CA ALA A 238 0.28 -4.40 5.77
C ALA A 238 0.40 -3.05 6.52
N ALA A 239 -0.47 -2.09 6.19
CA ALA A 239 -0.55 -0.79 6.84
C ALA A 239 -0.86 -0.87 8.35
N THR A 240 -1.51 -1.96 8.79
CA THR A 240 -1.85 -2.23 10.18
C THR A 240 -1.30 -3.59 10.63
N SER A 241 -0.54 -3.61 11.73
CA SER A 241 0.05 -4.81 12.30
C SER A 241 0.20 -4.67 13.82
N PRO A 242 -0.05 -5.72 14.61
CA PRO A 242 0.14 -5.69 16.06
C PRO A 242 1.60 -5.49 16.49
N HIS A 243 2.54 -5.57 15.53
CA HIS A 243 3.98 -5.40 15.76
C HIS A 243 4.48 -3.98 15.42
N GLY A 244 3.57 -3.02 15.23
CA GLY A 244 3.88 -1.69 14.67
C GLY A 244 3.95 -1.74 13.14
N ASN A 245 4.31 -0.63 12.50
CA ASN A 245 4.42 -0.57 11.05
C ASN A 245 5.78 0.00 10.60
N ILE A 246 6.12 -0.23 9.32
CA ILE A 246 7.37 0.26 8.70
C ILE A 246 7.47 1.79 8.74
N ALA A 247 6.35 2.50 8.62
CA ALA A 247 6.32 3.95 8.65
C ALA A 247 6.70 4.52 10.03
N ASP A 248 6.31 3.89 11.14
CA ASP A 248 6.65 4.34 12.49
C ASP A 248 8.17 4.24 12.73
N VAL A 249 8.76 3.11 12.34
CA VAL A 249 10.19 2.87 12.49
C VAL A 249 10.97 3.77 11.54
N GLY A 250 10.60 3.80 10.26
CA GLY A 250 11.22 4.67 9.27
C GLY A 250 11.17 6.15 9.69
N SER A 251 10.04 6.62 10.20
CA SER A 251 9.88 7.98 10.74
C SER A 251 10.84 8.25 11.88
N ARG A 252 10.98 7.32 12.83
CA ARG A 252 11.93 7.45 13.94
C ARG A 252 13.39 7.47 13.46
N GLU A 253 13.75 6.59 12.54
CA GLU A 253 15.10 6.50 11.97
C GLU A 253 15.45 7.69 11.06
N SER A 254 14.44 8.44 10.63
CA SER A 254 14.59 9.66 9.83
C SER A 254 14.82 10.92 10.67
N ARG A 255 14.65 10.87 12.00
CA ARG A 255 14.77 12.05 12.88
C ARG A 255 16.15 12.69 12.78
N GLY A 256 16.17 14.02 12.65
CA GLY A 256 17.40 14.80 12.51
C GLY A 256 17.98 14.83 11.10
N LYS A 257 17.30 14.24 10.11
CA LYS A 257 17.61 14.41 8.69
C LYS A 257 16.67 15.45 8.09
N LEU A 258 17.24 16.32 7.26
CA LEU A 258 16.48 17.30 6.50
C LEU A 258 15.93 16.61 5.25
N PHE A 259 14.60 16.52 5.16
CA PHE A 259 13.90 16.14 3.94
C PHE A 259 13.25 17.39 3.35
N GLY A 260 13.12 17.45 2.03
CA GLY A 260 12.40 18.53 1.35
C GLY A 260 10.87 18.44 1.49
N TYR A 261 10.38 17.61 2.42
CA TYR A 261 8.98 17.25 2.59
C TYR A 261 8.74 16.65 3.98
N ASP A 262 7.57 16.92 4.57
CA ASP A 262 7.28 16.59 5.98
C ASP A 262 6.79 15.16 6.22
N ARG A 263 6.37 14.46 5.17
CA ARG A 263 5.82 13.09 5.24
C ARG A 263 6.15 12.25 4.03
N GLY A 264 6.43 10.97 4.24
CA GLY A 264 6.77 10.05 3.16
C GLY A 264 6.18 8.65 3.36
N ILE A 265 6.05 7.93 2.26
CA ILE A 265 5.73 6.51 2.23
C ILE A 265 7.03 5.74 2.52
N PHE A 266 7.07 5.05 3.65
CA PHE A 266 8.25 4.28 4.04
C PHE A 266 8.20 2.85 3.53
N SER A 267 9.31 2.37 2.99
CA SER A 267 9.49 0.97 2.60
C SER A 267 10.91 0.50 2.95
N THR A 268 11.26 -0.73 2.62
CA THR A 268 12.61 -1.26 2.86
C THR A 268 13.08 -2.10 1.66
N PRO A 269 14.36 -2.07 1.28
CA PRO A 269 14.90 -2.99 0.27
C PRO A 269 15.00 -4.44 0.76
N LEU A 270 14.71 -4.71 2.05
CA LEU A 270 14.92 -6.00 2.68
C LEU A 270 13.59 -6.68 3.02
N ALA A 271 13.27 -7.77 2.33
CA ALA A 271 12.07 -8.58 2.61
C ALA A 271 12.04 -9.08 4.08
N THR A 272 13.21 -9.35 4.67
CA THR A 272 13.36 -9.77 6.07
C THR A 272 12.95 -8.68 7.06
N VAL A 273 13.23 -7.41 6.76
CA VAL A 273 12.78 -6.28 7.59
C VAL A 273 11.27 -6.11 7.46
N ALA A 274 10.73 -6.15 6.23
CA ALA A 274 9.28 -6.07 6.02
C ALA A 274 8.51 -7.22 6.71
N ALA A 275 9.09 -8.42 6.74
CA ALA A 275 8.51 -9.60 7.38
C ALA A 275 8.26 -9.45 8.88
N ARG A 276 9.02 -8.59 9.58
CA ARG A 276 8.83 -8.35 11.02
C ARG A 276 7.50 -7.68 11.33
N PHE A 277 6.98 -6.93 10.37
CA PHE A 277 5.71 -6.21 10.47
C PHE A 277 4.59 -6.93 9.70
N ALA A 278 4.90 -8.01 8.99
CA ALA A 278 3.95 -8.74 8.15
C ALA A 278 2.82 -9.37 8.99
N PRO A 279 1.55 -9.28 8.55
CA PRO A 279 0.49 -10.03 9.17
C PRO A 279 0.72 -11.54 8.98
N THR A 280 0.19 -12.31 9.92
CA THR A 280 0.15 -13.77 9.81
C THR A 280 -1.27 -14.25 9.54
N PHE A 281 -1.40 -15.35 8.82
CA PHE A 281 -2.68 -16.00 8.56
C PHE A 281 -2.53 -17.51 8.51
N GLU A 282 -3.62 -18.22 8.73
CA GLU A 282 -3.65 -19.67 8.64
C GLU A 282 -4.34 -20.11 7.36
N TYR A 283 -3.79 -21.14 6.72
CA TYR A 283 -4.40 -21.79 5.57
C TYR A 283 -4.09 -23.28 5.62
N ARG A 284 -5.12 -24.13 5.58
CA ARG A 284 -5.01 -25.60 5.67
C ARG A 284 -4.15 -26.09 6.86
N GLY A 285 -4.32 -25.47 8.02
CA GLY A 285 -3.59 -25.83 9.26
C GLY A 285 -2.11 -25.45 9.25
N GLN A 286 -1.68 -24.60 8.33
CA GLN A 286 -0.32 -24.07 8.24
C GLN A 286 -0.35 -22.56 8.40
N LYS A 287 0.68 -22.00 9.05
CA LYS A 287 0.81 -20.56 9.27
C LYS A 287 1.65 -19.93 8.17
N TYR A 288 1.23 -18.76 7.70
CA TYR A 288 1.87 -18.01 6.64
C TYR A 288 2.05 -16.54 7.02
N GLN A 289 3.01 -15.89 6.38
CA GLN A 289 3.21 -14.44 6.34
C GLN A 289 3.03 -13.94 4.90
N VAL A 290 2.64 -12.68 4.78
CA VAL A 290 2.48 -12.01 3.49
C VAL A 290 3.04 -10.58 3.54
N ILE A 291 3.76 -10.20 2.49
CA ILE A 291 4.28 -8.85 2.26
C ILE A 291 4.04 -8.41 0.83
N PHE A 292 4.03 -7.10 0.60
CA PHE A 292 4.04 -6.51 -0.74
C PHE A 292 5.46 -6.36 -1.26
N GLN A 293 5.60 -6.45 -2.57
CA GLN A 293 6.79 -6.05 -3.30
C GLN A 293 6.44 -4.94 -4.29
N ASN A 294 7.23 -3.88 -4.25
CA ASN A 294 6.98 -2.62 -4.92
C ASN A 294 8.13 -2.25 -5.85
N ARG A 295 7.84 -1.34 -6.78
CA ARG A 295 8.83 -0.57 -7.52
C ARG A 295 8.78 0.87 -7.05
N ILE A 296 9.95 1.48 -6.86
CA ILE A 296 10.08 2.82 -6.29
C ILE A 296 10.69 3.77 -7.29
N ASN A 297 10.14 4.98 -7.45
CA ASN A 297 10.71 6.00 -8.31
C ASN A 297 12.10 6.40 -7.79
N PRO A 298 13.18 6.13 -8.53
CA PRO A 298 14.52 6.44 -8.06
C PRO A 298 14.84 7.94 -8.06
N GLU A 299 14.09 8.77 -8.79
CA GLU A 299 14.37 10.20 -8.93
C GLU A 299 14.09 11.00 -7.65
N THR A 300 13.10 10.57 -6.89
CA THR A 300 12.63 11.25 -5.66
C THR A 300 12.93 10.45 -4.39
N LEU A 301 13.43 9.22 -4.53
CA LEU A 301 13.73 8.29 -3.43
C LEU A 301 14.78 8.84 -2.47
N GLN A 302 14.50 8.76 -1.17
CA GLN A 302 15.45 9.08 -0.11
C GLN A 302 15.81 7.83 0.70
N GLN A 303 17.10 7.53 0.81
CA GLN A 303 17.59 6.43 1.65
C GLN A 303 17.75 6.87 3.11
N VAL A 304 17.10 6.14 4.01
CA VAL A 304 17.18 6.32 5.46
C VAL A 304 18.08 5.24 6.04
N ASN A 305 19.30 5.65 6.42
CA ASN A 305 20.34 4.80 7.01
C ASN A 305 20.83 3.69 6.05
N PRO A 306 21.34 4.04 4.85
CA PRO A 306 21.75 3.06 3.84
C PRO A 306 22.90 2.13 4.24
N SER A 307 23.58 2.42 5.35
CA SER A 307 24.67 1.59 5.88
C SER A 307 24.31 0.87 7.18
N ALA A 308 23.06 1.00 7.65
CA ALA A 308 22.58 0.23 8.79
C ALA A 308 22.21 -1.20 8.35
N PRO A 309 22.25 -2.17 9.28
CA PRO A 309 21.72 -3.52 9.02
C PRO A 309 20.24 -3.52 8.59
N GLU A 310 19.51 -2.47 8.94
CA GLU A 310 18.11 -2.25 8.60
C GLU A 310 18.00 -0.93 7.83
N GLU A 311 17.96 -1.04 6.50
CA GLU A 311 17.76 0.10 5.61
C GLU A 311 16.27 0.37 5.41
N PHE A 312 15.90 1.64 5.44
CA PHE A 312 14.56 2.13 5.12
C PHE A 312 14.64 3.15 4.00
N TRP A 313 13.58 3.28 3.22
CA TRP A 313 13.45 4.20 2.11
C TRP A 313 12.20 5.06 2.32
N ALA A 314 12.27 6.35 1.98
CA ALA A 314 11.14 7.26 2.02
C ALA A 314 10.85 7.78 0.61
N SER A 315 9.59 7.63 0.18
CA SER A 315 9.09 8.19 -1.09
C SER A 315 8.16 9.37 -0.78
N PRO A 316 8.35 10.55 -1.40
CA PRO A 316 7.58 11.74 -1.07
C PRO A 316 6.15 11.74 -1.61
N LYS A 317 5.89 10.94 -2.65
CA LYS A 317 4.59 10.92 -3.32
C LYS A 317 4.05 9.51 -3.47
N GLU A 318 2.75 9.48 -3.55
CA GLU A 318 1.95 8.30 -3.87
C GLU A 318 2.35 7.69 -5.24
N GLU A 319 2.53 8.51 -6.27
CA GLU A 319 2.94 8.08 -7.62
C GLU A 319 4.35 7.45 -7.71
N ASP A 320 5.17 7.66 -6.67
CA ASP A 320 6.54 7.15 -6.59
C ASP A 320 6.60 5.68 -6.16
N VAL A 321 5.47 5.07 -5.86
CA VAL A 321 5.41 3.71 -5.32
C VAL A 321 4.40 2.87 -6.10
N ARG A 322 4.88 1.77 -6.70
CA ARG A 322 4.07 0.89 -7.56
C ARG A 322 4.05 -0.53 -7.03
N PRO A 323 3.00 -0.98 -6.32
CA PRO A 323 2.86 -2.36 -5.92
C PRO A 323 2.64 -3.23 -7.15
N TYR A 324 3.37 -4.34 -7.25
CA TYR A 324 3.31 -5.21 -8.43
C TYR A 324 3.38 -6.71 -8.15
N ASN A 325 3.83 -7.12 -6.95
CA ASN A 325 3.75 -8.51 -6.53
C ASN A 325 3.36 -8.64 -5.07
N ILE A 326 2.85 -9.81 -4.71
CA ILE A 326 2.70 -10.29 -3.34
C ILE A 326 3.74 -11.38 -3.08
N CYS A 327 4.34 -11.40 -1.90
CA CYS A 327 5.22 -12.48 -1.44
C CYS A 327 4.59 -13.18 -0.25
N ILE A 328 4.46 -14.51 -0.32
CA ILE A 328 3.88 -15.36 0.71
C ILE A 328 4.95 -16.33 1.21
N LYS A 329 5.06 -16.50 2.52
CA LYS A 329 6.02 -17.41 3.14
C LYS A 329 5.35 -18.25 4.20
N LYS A 330 5.63 -19.55 4.19
CA LYS A 330 5.25 -20.47 5.28
C LYS A 330 6.17 -20.23 6.49
N VAL A 331 5.60 -20.11 7.69
CA VAL A 331 6.30 -19.79 8.94
C VAL A 331 6.56 -21.03 9.77
#